data_AF-A0A5E3WXF8-F1
#
_entry.id   AF-A0A5E3WXF8-F1
#
_cell.length_a   1.000
_cell.length_b   1.000
_cell.length_c   1.000
_cell.angle_alpha   90.00
_cell.angle_beta   90.00
_cell.angle_gamma   90.00
#
_symmetry.space_group_name_H-M   'P 1'
#
loop_
_entity.id
_entity.type
_entity.pdbx_description
1 polymer ?
#
loop_
_entity_poly.entity_id
_entity_poly.type
_entity_poly.pdbx_seq_one_letter_code
_entity_poly.pdbx_strand_id
1 'polypeptide(L)'
;MSNENSIARTQDQLAEDDQASLSSSGSDVYVPRMSAQAPTSRARKHKTKDELIAEGILPPRPIRKTYEQLLELGICPRYPDIPPEAPEEYHNAPDLDALVMPGMIYRREMSEWRDTCAGILHERKKTKALERAERRAARAVRREEKAERKDRRMQARMALVHNDNDTMKCPANQTDD
;
A
#
# COMPACT_ATOMS: atom_id res chain seq x y z
N MET A 1 -25.39 -36.14 -10.78
CA MET A 1 -26.73 -35.72 -10.34
C MET A 1 -26.69 -34.23 -10.11
N SER A 2 -27.52 -33.52 -10.85
CA SER A 2 -27.55 -32.06 -11.04
C SER A 2 -28.29 -31.33 -9.91
N ASN A 3 -27.97 -30.04 -9.76
CA ASN A 3 -28.83 -28.88 -9.42
C ASN A 3 -27.86 -27.74 -9.04
N GLU A 4 -27.53 -26.74 -9.88
CA GLU A 4 -28.34 -25.72 -10.57
C GLU A 4 -29.28 -24.92 -9.66
N ASN A 5 -28.88 -23.68 -9.36
CA ASN A 5 -29.69 -22.44 -9.37
C ASN A 5 -28.81 -21.31 -8.83
N SER A 6 -28.12 -20.50 -9.64
CA SER A 6 -28.61 -19.53 -10.63
C SER A 6 -29.45 -18.41 -10.00
N ILE A 7 -28.80 -17.28 -9.69
CA ILE A 7 -29.46 -15.98 -9.56
C ILE A 7 -28.69 -15.00 -10.44
N ALA A 8 -29.07 -14.99 -11.71
CA ALA A 8 -28.97 -13.82 -12.56
C ALA A 8 -30.21 -12.94 -12.30
N ARG A 9 -30.02 -11.63 -12.10
CA ARG A 9 -31.10 -10.64 -12.26
C ARG A 9 -30.54 -9.33 -12.80
N THR A 10 -30.55 -9.26 -14.13
CA THR A 10 -31.01 -8.16 -15.01
C THR A 10 -30.65 -6.71 -14.67
N GLN A 11 -29.83 -6.13 -15.56
CA GLN A 11 -30.02 -4.77 -16.09
C GLN A 11 -31.43 -4.62 -16.67
N ASP A 12 -32.13 -3.54 -16.29
CA ASP A 12 -32.83 -2.61 -17.18
C ASP A 12 -33.68 -1.62 -16.37
N GLN A 13 -33.91 -0.43 -16.96
CA GLN A 13 -34.96 0.57 -16.65
C GLN A 13 -34.70 1.46 -15.40
N LEU A 14 -34.58 2.80 -15.45
CA LEU A 14 -35.03 3.82 -16.41
C LEU A 14 -34.10 5.04 -16.39
N ALA A 15 -33.83 5.58 -17.57
CA ALA A 15 -33.52 6.99 -17.81
C ALA A 15 -34.83 7.73 -18.19
N GLU A 16 -34.74 9.06 -18.33
CA GLU A 16 -35.80 10.05 -18.63
C GLU A 16 -36.62 10.50 -17.42
N ASP A 17 -37.01 11.76 -17.24
CA ASP A 17 -36.57 13.08 -17.72
C ASP A 17 -37.30 14.10 -16.81
N ASP A 18 -36.82 15.34 -16.81
CA ASP A 18 -37.54 16.60 -16.55
C ASP A 18 -38.54 16.71 -15.37
N GLN A 19 -38.27 17.67 -14.46
CA GLN A 19 -38.92 18.99 -14.54
C GLN A 19 -38.47 19.92 -13.41
N ALA A 20 -38.04 21.10 -13.82
CA ALA A 20 -38.04 22.29 -12.99
C ALA A 20 -39.47 22.61 -12.53
N SER A 21 -39.62 22.98 -11.26
CA SER A 21 -40.78 23.73 -10.79
C SER A 21 -40.34 24.70 -9.71
N LEU A 22 -40.30 25.97 -10.12
CA LEU A 22 -40.20 27.16 -9.29
C LEU A 22 -41.55 27.43 -8.63
N SER A 23 -41.53 27.74 -7.32
CA SER A 23 -42.46 28.57 -6.53
C SER A 23 -42.36 28.07 -5.07
N SER A 24 -42.48 28.83 -3.99
CA SER A 24 -42.82 30.21 -3.69
C SER A 24 -42.45 30.44 -2.21
N SER A 25 -42.02 31.67 -1.89
CA SER A 25 -42.06 32.39 -0.60
C SER A 25 -42.01 31.64 0.75
N GLY A 26 -41.08 32.05 1.62
CA GLY A 26 -41.26 31.84 3.07
C GLY A 26 -39.97 31.89 3.90
N SER A 27 -39.76 33.03 4.59
CA SER A 27 -38.91 33.24 5.77
C SER A 27 -37.41 32.91 5.66
N ASP A 28 -36.63 33.98 5.52
CA ASP A 28 -35.18 34.04 5.67
C ASP A 28 -34.79 33.89 7.16
N VAL A 29 -34.80 32.65 7.67
CA VAL A 29 -34.14 32.30 8.92
C VAL A 29 -32.73 31.89 8.55
N TYR A 30 -31.76 32.78 8.80
CA TYR A 30 -30.33 32.48 8.63
C TYR A 30 -29.93 31.41 9.67
N VAL A 31 -30.08 30.15 9.28
CA VAL A 31 -29.48 29.01 9.98
C VAL A 31 -28.06 28.88 9.44
N PRO A 32 -27.00 29.04 10.25
CA PRO A 32 -25.64 28.76 9.81
C PRO A 32 -25.56 27.31 9.34
N ARG A 33 -25.49 27.10 8.03
CA ARG A 33 -25.39 25.78 7.41
C ARG A 33 -24.01 25.21 7.76
N MET A 34 -23.90 24.56 8.92
CA MET A 34 -22.76 23.74 9.34
C MET A 34 -22.71 22.44 8.53
N SER A 35 -22.61 22.54 7.20
CA SER A 35 -22.32 21.40 6.34
C SER A 35 -20.89 21.49 5.85
N ALA A 36 -19.94 21.46 6.79
CA ALA A 36 -18.58 21.04 6.47
C ALA A 36 -18.62 19.52 6.24
N GLN A 37 -19.08 19.11 5.06
CA GLN A 37 -18.90 17.73 4.61
C GLN A 37 -17.40 17.52 4.45
N ALA A 38 -16.81 16.76 5.38
CA ALA A 38 -15.44 16.33 5.26
C ALA A 38 -15.27 15.61 3.91
N PRO A 39 -14.24 15.91 3.11
CA PRO A 39 -14.00 15.19 1.88
C PRO A 39 -13.85 13.72 2.24
N THR A 40 -14.82 12.90 1.81
CA THR A 40 -14.77 11.46 2.00
C THR A 40 -13.53 10.98 1.28
N SER A 41 -12.48 10.65 2.03
CA SER A 41 -11.21 10.22 1.47
C SER A 41 -11.47 8.95 0.68
N ARG A 42 -11.64 9.08 -0.63
CA ARG A 42 -11.82 7.94 -1.52
C ARG A 42 -10.59 7.06 -1.33
N ALA A 43 -10.78 5.87 -0.78
CA ALA A 43 -9.70 4.92 -0.59
C ALA A 43 -9.01 4.74 -1.95
N ARG A 44 -7.71 5.07 -2.02
CA ARG A 44 -6.97 4.90 -3.27
C ARG A 44 -7.00 3.42 -3.62
N LYS A 45 -7.42 3.11 -4.86
CA LYS A 45 -7.44 1.73 -5.37
C LYS A 45 -6.04 1.13 -5.25
N HIS A 46 -5.97 -0.14 -4.89
CA HIS A 46 -4.71 -0.89 -4.90
C HIS A 46 -4.22 -1.01 -6.34
N LYS A 47 -2.94 -0.70 -6.56
CA LYS A 47 -2.32 -0.84 -7.89
C LYS A 47 -2.26 -2.30 -8.28
N THR A 48 -2.60 -2.59 -9.53
CA THR A 48 -2.47 -3.94 -10.10
C THR A 48 -1.00 -4.29 -10.32
N LYS A 49 -0.68 -5.58 -10.50
CA LYS A 49 0.71 -5.99 -10.81
C LYS A 49 1.21 -5.34 -12.10
N ASP A 50 0.35 -5.22 -13.10
CA ASP A 50 0.72 -4.65 -14.40
C ASP A 50 0.96 -3.14 -14.33
N GLU A 51 0.18 -2.41 -13.52
CA GLU A 51 0.50 -1.01 -13.19
C GLU A 51 1.84 -0.86 -12.50
N LEU A 52 2.16 -1.75 -11.56
CA LEU A 52 3.45 -1.73 -10.86
C LEU A 52 4.63 -2.08 -11.79
N ILE A 53 4.41 -2.90 -12.82
CA ILE A 53 5.41 -3.15 -13.87
C ILE A 53 5.57 -1.91 -14.74
N ALA A 54 4.48 -1.28 -15.17
CA ALA A 54 4.51 -0.06 -15.99
C ALA A 54 5.20 1.12 -15.26
N GLU A 55 5.09 1.18 -13.94
CA GLU A 55 5.78 2.16 -13.09
C GLU A 55 7.25 1.81 -12.81
N GLY A 56 7.76 0.68 -13.32
CA GLY A 56 9.14 0.22 -13.10
C GLY A 56 9.41 -0.26 -11.67
N ILE A 57 8.37 -0.55 -10.88
CA ILE A 57 8.49 -1.04 -9.51
C ILE A 57 8.76 -2.55 -9.50
N LEU A 58 8.02 -3.28 -10.33
CA LEU A 58 8.17 -4.73 -10.47
C LEU A 58 8.90 -5.05 -11.77
N PRO A 59 9.70 -6.14 -11.80
CA PRO A 59 10.33 -6.60 -13.02
C PRO A 59 9.27 -7.05 -14.05
N PRO A 60 9.59 -6.98 -15.35
CA PRO A 60 8.68 -7.47 -16.40
C PRO A 60 8.38 -8.95 -16.24
N ARG A 61 7.19 -9.38 -16.69
CA ARG A 61 6.81 -10.79 -16.65
C ARG A 61 7.72 -11.59 -17.59
N PRO A 62 8.19 -12.79 -17.19
CA PRO A 62 8.91 -13.66 -18.10
C PRO A 62 8.01 -14.09 -19.24
N ILE A 63 8.62 -14.38 -20.38
CA ILE A 63 7.96 -14.84 -21.60
C ILE A 63 8.37 -16.28 -21.84
N ARG A 64 7.43 -17.12 -22.27
CA ARG A 64 7.73 -18.52 -22.61
C ARG A 64 8.61 -18.54 -23.86
N LYS A 65 9.85 -19.00 -23.69
CA LYS A 65 10.83 -19.15 -24.76
C LYS A 65 10.53 -20.38 -25.60
N THR A 66 10.93 -20.39 -26.86
CA THR A 66 10.92 -21.60 -27.70
C THR A 66 12.10 -22.51 -27.35
N TYR A 67 12.07 -23.76 -27.80
CA TYR A 67 13.18 -24.68 -27.56
C TYR A 67 14.49 -24.20 -28.21
N GLU A 68 14.43 -23.71 -29.45
CA GLU A 68 15.57 -23.11 -30.15
C GLU A 68 16.21 -21.97 -29.36
N GLN A 69 15.40 -21.08 -28.80
CA GLN A 69 15.89 -20.00 -27.94
C GLN A 69 16.56 -20.53 -26.67
N LEU A 70 16.07 -21.65 -26.10
CA LEU A 70 16.70 -22.27 -24.94
C LEU A 70 18.03 -22.94 -25.30
N LEU A 71 18.17 -23.47 -26.52
CA LEU A 71 19.44 -24.00 -27.05
C LEU A 71 20.45 -22.87 -27.27
N GLU A 72 20.03 -21.76 -27.89
CA GLU A 72 20.87 -20.57 -28.09
C GLU A 72 21.39 -19.98 -26.78
N LEU A 73 20.56 -20.01 -25.74
CA LEU A 73 20.92 -19.55 -24.39
C LEU A 73 21.79 -20.56 -23.62
N GLY A 74 22.06 -21.74 -24.18
CA GLY A 74 22.83 -22.80 -23.51
C GLY A 74 22.12 -23.40 -22.29
N ILE A 75 20.79 -23.24 -22.20
CA ILE A 75 19.99 -23.79 -21.09
C ILE A 75 19.67 -25.26 -21.36
N CYS A 76 19.43 -25.61 -22.62
CA CYS A 76 19.17 -26.98 -23.05
C CYS A 76 20.39 -27.53 -23.82
N PRO A 77 20.70 -28.82 -23.67
CA PRO A 77 21.73 -29.46 -24.49
C PRO A 77 21.23 -29.60 -25.94
N ARG A 78 22.10 -29.30 -26.91
CA ARG A 78 21.85 -29.67 -28.31
C ARG A 78 22.29 -31.12 -28.49
N TYR A 79 21.33 -32.01 -28.72
CA TYR A 79 21.64 -33.40 -29.05
C TYR A 79 22.21 -33.49 -30.47
N PRO A 80 23.09 -34.47 -30.73
CA PRO A 80 23.55 -34.75 -32.08
C PRO A 80 22.38 -35.15 -32.98
N ASP A 81 22.47 -34.81 -34.26
CA ASP A 81 21.46 -35.20 -35.24
C ASP A 81 21.39 -36.73 -35.34
N ILE A 82 20.18 -37.24 -35.56
CA ILE A 82 19.93 -38.68 -35.70
C ILE A 82 20.67 -39.16 -36.96
N PRO A 83 21.50 -40.22 -36.88
CA PRO A 83 22.23 -40.72 -38.04
C PRO A 83 21.23 -41.21 -39.11
N PRO A 84 21.56 -41.07 -40.41
CA PRO A 84 20.66 -41.43 -41.50
C PRO A 84 20.36 -42.94 -41.59
N GLU A 85 21.14 -43.76 -40.88
CA GLU A 85 20.99 -45.21 -40.77
C GLU A 85 19.97 -45.63 -39.69
N ALA A 86 19.48 -44.67 -38.89
CA ALA A 86 18.52 -44.97 -37.85
C ALA A 86 17.16 -45.38 -38.45
N PRO A 87 16.39 -46.23 -37.74
CA PRO A 87 15.04 -46.58 -38.16
C PRO A 87 14.16 -45.35 -38.38
N GLU A 88 13.30 -45.37 -39.40
CA GLU A 88 12.42 -44.26 -39.77
C GLU A 88 11.52 -43.81 -38.61
N GLU A 89 11.20 -44.71 -37.67
CA GLU A 89 10.40 -44.39 -36.49
C GLU A 89 11.05 -43.32 -35.60
N TYR A 90 12.39 -43.27 -35.53
CA TYR A 90 13.10 -42.27 -34.73
C TYR A 90 13.11 -40.90 -35.40
N HIS A 91 13.19 -40.86 -36.74
CA HIS A 91 13.13 -39.60 -37.49
C HIS A 91 11.73 -38.96 -37.46
N ASN A 92 10.69 -39.79 -37.34
CA ASN A 92 9.30 -39.34 -37.27
C ASN A 92 8.80 -39.12 -35.83
N ALA A 93 9.59 -39.49 -34.81
CA ALA A 93 9.21 -39.30 -33.42
C ALA A 93 9.21 -37.80 -33.05
N PRO A 94 8.21 -37.32 -32.29
CA PRO A 94 8.19 -35.94 -31.82
C PRO A 94 9.31 -35.72 -30.81
N ASP A 95 10.04 -34.61 -30.95
CA ASP A 95 11.06 -34.20 -29.98
C ASP A 95 10.39 -33.83 -28.63
N LEU A 96 10.57 -34.71 -27.66
CA LEU A 96 10.03 -34.57 -26.31
C LEU A 96 10.60 -33.34 -25.60
N ASP A 97 11.88 -33.04 -25.79
CA ASP A 97 12.53 -31.92 -25.12
C ASP A 97 12.02 -30.60 -25.70
N ALA A 98 11.85 -30.53 -27.02
CA ALA A 98 11.21 -29.37 -27.65
C ALA A 98 9.78 -29.13 -27.16
N LEU A 99 9.03 -30.19 -26.84
CA LEU A 99 7.67 -30.08 -26.34
C LEU A 99 7.60 -29.68 -24.85
N VAL A 100 8.46 -30.28 -24.02
CA VAL A 100 8.36 -30.21 -22.55
C VAL A 100 9.22 -29.09 -21.96
N MET A 101 10.45 -28.91 -22.45
CA MET A 101 11.44 -28.02 -21.85
C MET A 101 10.98 -26.55 -21.80
N PRO A 102 10.44 -25.96 -22.88
CA PRO A 102 9.87 -24.60 -22.85
C PRO A 102 8.87 -24.38 -21.71
N GLY A 103 8.01 -25.36 -21.45
CA GLY A 103 7.00 -25.27 -20.40
C GLY A 103 7.59 -25.41 -18.99
N MET A 104 8.56 -26.31 -18.80
CA MET A 104 9.25 -26.49 -17.53
C MET A 104 10.06 -25.25 -17.13
N ILE A 105 10.88 -24.73 -18.04
CA ILE A 105 11.70 -23.55 -17.81
C ILE A 105 10.80 -22.34 -17.51
N TYR A 106 9.76 -22.11 -18.32
CA TYR A 106 8.84 -21.00 -18.10
C TYR A 106 8.14 -21.05 -16.73
N ARG A 107 7.71 -22.23 -16.28
CA ARG A 107 7.07 -22.38 -14.96
C ARG A 107 8.04 -22.05 -13.82
N ARG A 108 9.30 -22.45 -13.95
CA ARG A 108 10.36 -22.12 -13.00
C ARG A 108 10.61 -20.61 -12.97
N GLU A 109 10.84 -20.00 -14.12
CA GLU A 109 11.04 -18.54 -14.25
C GLU A 109 9.84 -17.76 -13.68
N MET A 110 8.62 -18.21 -13.93
CA MET A 110 7.40 -17.62 -13.35
C MET A 110 7.32 -17.76 -11.83
N SER A 111 7.88 -18.82 -11.25
CA SER A 111 7.95 -18.96 -9.79
C SER A 111 8.96 -17.97 -9.22
N GLU A 112 10.18 -17.97 -9.74
CA GLU A 112 11.26 -17.07 -9.30
C GLU A 112 10.87 -15.59 -9.47
N TRP A 113 10.17 -15.25 -10.56
CA TRP A 113 9.62 -13.92 -10.77
C TRP A 113 8.60 -13.54 -9.69
N ARG A 114 7.69 -14.44 -9.32
CA ARG A 114 6.70 -14.18 -8.25
C ARG A 114 7.38 -13.96 -6.91
N ASP A 115 8.40 -14.75 -6.58
CA ASP A 115 9.16 -14.64 -5.34
C ASP A 115 9.93 -13.31 -5.30
N THR A 116 10.53 -12.91 -6.42
CA THR A 116 11.20 -11.62 -6.57
C THR A 116 10.22 -10.46 -6.37
N CYS A 117 9.06 -10.50 -7.02
CA CYS A 117 8.02 -9.49 -6.82
C CYS A 117 7.56 -9.39 -5.36
N ALA A 118 7.37 -10.54 -4.70
CA ALA A 118 6.98 -10.59 -3.30
C ALA A 118 8.06 -9.96 -2.39
N GLY A 119 9.33 -10.28 -2.64
CA GLY A 119 10.47 -9.69 -1.95
C GLY A 119 10.51 -8.16 -2.06
N ILE A 120 10.40 -7.62 -3.29
CA ILE A 120 10.39 -6.18 -3.54
C ILE A 120 9.25 -5.49 -2.79
N LEU A 121 8.03 -6.03 -2.88
CA LEU A 121 6.86 -5.42 -2.22
C LEU A 121 6.98 -5.47 -0.70
N HIS A 122 7.56 -6.55 -0.16
CA HIS A 122 7.79 -6.71 1.27
C HIS A 122 8.81 -5.69 1.80
N GLU A 123 9.93 -5.51 1.09
CA GLU A 123 10.94 -4.49 1.44
C GLU A 123 10.33 -3.09 1.43
N ARG A 124 9.56 -2.72 0.40
CA ARG A 124 8.88 -1.42 0.36
C ARG A 124 7.90 -1.23 1.52
N LYS A 125 7.19 -2.29 1.92
CA LYS A 125 6.30 -2.26 3.08
C LYS A 125 7.08 -2.01 4.38
N LYS A 126 8.24 -2.65 4.55
CA LYS A 126 9.14 -2.42 5.68
C LYS A 126 9.67 -0.99 5.71
N THR A 127 10.20 -0.48 4.59
CA THR A 127 10.70 0.91 4.51
C THR A 127 9.62 1.91 4.91
N LYS A 128 8.39 1.73 4.41
CA LYS A 128 7.26 2.59 4.76
C LYS A 128 6.86 2.47 6.23
N ALA A 129 6.99 1.28 6.83
CA ALA A 129 6.73 1.09 8.25
C ALA A 129 7.79 1.79 9.12
N LEU A 130 9.06 1.69 8.74
CA LEU A 130 10.18 2.37 9.40
C LEU A 130 10.00 3.89 9.34
N GLU A 131 9.74 4.46 8.15
CA GLU A 131 9.50 5.89 7.99
C GLU A 131 8.32 6.38 8.86
N ARG A 132 7.25 5.58 8.96
CA ARG A 132 6.12 5.90 9.85
C ARG A 132 6.51 5.83 11.32
N ALA A 133 7.34 4.86 11.72
CA ALA A 133 7.82 4.73 13.09
C ALA A 133 8.72 5.92 13.47
N GLU A 134 9.66 6.31 12.61
CA GLU A 134 10.52 7.48 12.79
C GLU A 134 9.70 8.77 12.93
N ARG A 135 8.71 8.99 12.06
CA ARG A 135 7.80 10.14 12.18
C ARG A 135 7.02 10.14 13.49
N ARG A 136 6.64 8.97 14.00
CA ARG A 136 5.94 8.85 15.30
C ARG A 136 6.90 9.13 16.46
N ALA A 137 8.11 8.59 16.42
CA ALA A 137 9.15 8.85 17.42
C ALA A 137 9.50 10.34 17.48
N ALA A 138 9.73 10.99 16.33
CA ALA A 138 10.00 12.43 16.26
C ALA A 138 8.84 13.28 16.84
N ARG A 139 7.59 12.84 16.66
CA ARG A 139 6.42 13.51 17.27
C ARG A 139 6.33 13.28 18.78
N ALA A 140 6.76 12.12 19.26
CA ALA A 140 6.77 11.81 20.70
C ALA A 140 7.79 12.70 21.43
N VAL A 141 9.02 12.80 20.92
CA VAL A 141 10.06 13.69 21.48
C VAL A 141 9.58 15.13 21.58
N ARG A 142 8.98 15.67 20.50
CA ARG A 142 8.42 17.03 20.52
C ARG A 142 7.27 17.23 21.52
N ARG A 143 6.55 16.18 21.89
CA ARG A 143 5.48 16.25 22.90
C ARG A 143 6.07 16.24 24.30
N GLU A 144 7.07 15.41 24.55
CA GLU A 144 7.80 15.36 25.82
C GLU A 144 8.50 16.69 26.11
N GLU A 145 9.23 17.25 25.14
CA GLU A 145 9.90 18.56 25.30
C GLU A 145 8.90 19.68 25.60
N LYS A 146 7.72 19.67 24.95
CA LYS A 146 6.65 20.63 25.24
C LYS A 146 6.04 20.43 26.62
N ALA A 147 5.90 19.19 27.08
CA ALA A 147 5.41 18.87 28.41
C ALA A 147 6.41 19.36 29.47
N GLU A 148 7.70 19.04 29.31
CA GLU A 148 8.76 19.50 30.22
C GLU A 148 8.83 21.03 30.28
N ARG A 149 8.73 21.71 29.14
CA ARG A 149 8.69 23.18 29.10
C ARG A 149 7.48 23.75 29.85
N LYS A 150 6.31 23.10 29.74
CA LYS A 150 5.09 23.51 30.45
C LYS A 150 5.23 23.31 31.96
N ASP A 151 5.79 22.18 32.37
CA ASP A 151 6.03 21.85 33.78
C ASP A 151 7.05 22.80 34.40
N ARG A 152 8.15 23.10 33.71
CA ARG A 152 9.15 24.10 34.16
C ARG A 152 8.53 25.48 34.34
N ARG A 153 7.64 25.89 33.44
CA ARG A 153 6.90 27.16 33.56
C ARG A 153 5.95 27.16 34.76
N MET A 154 5.29 26.03 35.04
CA MET A 154 4.43 25.89 36.20
C MET A 154 5.24 25.97 37.50
N GLN A 155 6.35 25.24 37.59
CA GLN A 155 7.25 25.27 38.75
C GLN A 155 7.80 26.67 39.01
N ALA A 156 8.26 27.38 37.98
CA ALA A 156 8.74 28.76 38.10
C ALA A 156 7.64 29.71 38.61
N ARG A 157 6.40 29.55 38.13
CA ARG A 157 5.25 30.34 38.61
C ARG A 157 4.92 30.03 40.08
N MET A 158 4.99 28.76 40.49
CA MET A 158 4.77 28.38 41.88
C MET A 158 5.86 28.93 42.81
N ALA A 159 7.12 28.94 42.36
CA ALA A 159 8.24 29.50 43.11
C ALA A 159 8.12 31.02 43.31
N LEU A 160 7.67 31.76 42.29
CA LEU A 160 7.38 33.20 42.39
C LEU A 160 6.31 33.48 43.46
N VAL A 161 5.19 32.74 43.43
CA VAL A 161 4.10 32.91 44.42
C VAL A 161 4.55 32.58 45.85
N HIS A 162 5.48 31.64 46.04
CA HIS A 162 6.02 31.35 47.38
C HIS A 162 6.96 32.45 47.87
N ASN A 163 7.82 33.00 47.01
CA ASN A 163 8.70 34.13 47.38
C ASN A 163 7.90 35.39 47.74
N ASP A 164 6.80 35.69 47.03
CA ASP A 164 5.95 36.85 47.35
C ASP A 164 5.27 36.72 48.73
N ASN A 165 5.00 35.49 49.19
CA ASN A 165 4.45 35.23 50.53
C ASN A 165 5.50 35.31 51.65
N ASP A 166 6.74 34.88 51.40
CA ASP A 166 7.81 34.97 52.40
C ASP A 166 8.32 36.42 52.57
N THR A 167 8.23 37.26 51.53
CA THR A 167 8.62 38.68 51.61
C THR A 167 7.60 39.54 52.39
N MET A 168 6.40 39.02 52.64
CA MET A 168 5.34 39.71 53.42
C MET A 168 5.33 39.33 54.91
N LYS A 169 6.23 38.46 55.37
CA LYS A 169 6.48 38.31 56.81
C LYS A 169 7.33 39.48 57.29
N CYS A 170 6.68 40.62 57.54
CA CYS A 170 7.24 41.68 58.37
C CYS A 170 7.75 41.05 59.68
N PRO A 171 8.99 41.35 60.12
CA PRO A 171 9.46 40.90 61.42
C PRO A 171 8.52 41.46 62.49
N ALA A 172 7.81 40.58 63.18
CA ALA A 172 7.01 40.96 64.33
C ALA A 172 7.94 41.57 65.38
N ASN A 173 7.63 42.81 65.77
CA ASN A 173 8.29 43.56 66.84
C ASN A 173 8.60 42.65 68.03
N GLN A 174 9.89 42.42 68.28
CA GLN A 174 10.37 42.08 69.61
C GLN A 174 10.58 43.40 70.34
N THR A 175 9.58 43.79 71.14
CA THR A 175 9.77 44.73 72.24
C THR A 175 10.21 43.91 73.45
N ASP A 176 11.50 43.97 73.77
CA ASP A 176 12.05 43.53 75.04
C ASP A 176 11.78 44.61 76.11
N ASP A 177 11.40 44.14 77.30
CA ASP A 177 11.14 44.89 78.55
C ASP A 177 12.33 45.71 79.07
#